data_AF-A0A7V3P822-F1
#
_entry.id   AF-A0A7V3P822-F1
#
_cell.length_a   1.000
_cell.length_b   1.000
_cell.length_c   1.000
_cell.angle_alpha   90.00
_cell.angle_beta   90.00
_cell.angle_gamma   90.00
#
_symmetry.space_group_name_H-M   'P 1'
#
loop_
_entity.id
_entity.type
_entity.pdbx_description
1 polymer ?
#
loop_
_entity_poly.entity_id
_entity_poly.type
_entity_poly.pdbx_seq_one_letter_code
_entity_poly.pdbx_strand_id
1 'polypeptide(L)'
;MRQKKYYSFFGLIIFFYLAVLTGKSMYQNWQTTQEAKKIKAEIETLEAERENLQNLITYYQTKSFKEKEARGKLGLVKPDEKVVILSKETNPPQNLTKPISEEPKKTNWQLWWDFFFSKKTTP
;
A
#
# COMPACT_ATOMS: atom_id res chain seq x y z
N MET A 1 61.14 27.07 -46.48
CA MET A 1 60.42 26.14 -45.56
C MET A 1 60.09 26.72 -44.18
N ARG A 2 60.77 27.77 -43.66
CA ARG A 2 60.49 28.36 -42.33
C ARG A 2 59.15 29.10 -42.20
N GLN A 3 58.71 29.83 -43.23
CA GLN A 3 57.46 30.60 -43.20
C GLN A 3 56.20 29.74 -43.02
N LYS A 4 56.14 28.57 -43.67
CA LYS A 4 55.01 27.63 -43.55
C LYS A 4 54.80 27.11 -42.12
N LYS A 5 55.88 27.04 -41.31
CA LYS A 5 55.80 26.59 -39.91
C LYS A 5 55.10 27.63 -39.02
N TYR A 6 55.27 28.93 -39.29
CA TYR A 6 54.62 29.99 -38.52
C TYR A 6 53.11 30.08 -38.81
N TYR A 7 52.68 29.95 -40.07
CA TYR A 7 51.26 29.89 -40.39
C TYR A 7 50.58 28.66 -39.79
N SER A 8 51.25 27.50 -39.78
CA SER A 8 50.73 26.30 -39.14
C SER A 8 50.64 26.45 -37.62
N PHE A 9 51.61 27.12 -36.99
CA PHE A 9 51.60 27.40 -35.55
C PHE A 9 50.52 28.42 -35.17
N PHE A 10 50.34 29.47 -35.98
CA PHE A 10 49.28 30.45 -35.81
C PHE A 10 47.89 29.86 -35.98
N GLY A 11 47.71 28.96 -36.97
CA GLY A 11 46.49 28.19 -37.15
C GLY A 11 46.18 27.27 -35.97
N LEU A 12 47.19 26.63 -35.37
CA LEU A 12 47.04 25.80 -34.18
C LEU A 12 46.55 26.61 -32.97
N ILE A 13 47.09 27.81 -32.78
CA ILE A 13 46.67 28.73 -31.69
C ILE A 13 45.21 29.16 -31.87
N ILE A 14 44.82 29.53 -33.09
CA ILE A 14 43.42 29.89 -33.40
C ILE A 14 42.49 28.70 -33.18
N PHE A 15 42.89 27.51 -33.61
CA PHE A 15 42.11 26.29 -33.41
C PHE A 15 41.92 25.98 -31.92
N PHE A 16 42.98 26.08 -31.12
CA PHE A 16 42.91 25.86 -29.68
C PHE A 16 42.04 26.91 -28.99
N TYR A 17 42.12 28.18 -29.41
CA TYR A 17 41.27 29.25 -28.91
C TYR A 17 39.78 29.00 -29.20
N LEU A 18 39.43 28.59 -30.42
CA LEU A 18 38.06 28.22 -30.80
C LEU A 18 37.57 26.97 -30.07
N ALA A 19 38.46 25.99 -29.84
CA ALA A 19 38.14 24.77 -29.09
C ALA A 19 37.80 25.08 -27.63
N VAL A 20 38.55 25.97 -26.96
CA VAL A 20 38.26 26.39 -25.59
C VAL A 20 36.94 27.17 -25.50
N LEU A 21 36.67 28.05 -26.46
CA LEU A 21 35.44 28.84 -26.50
C LEU A 21 34.19 27.95 -26.68
N THR A 22 34.28 26.96 -27.59
CA THR A 22 33.19 26.03 -27.89
C THR A 22 33.00 25.01 -26.76
N GLY A 23 34.09 24.52 -26.17
CA GLY A 23 34.06 23.56 -25.07
C GLY A 23 33.36 24.11 -23.82
N LYS A 24 33.56 25.40 -23.50
CA LYS A 24 32.88 26.05 -22.36
C LYS A 24 31.36 26.11 -22.53
N SER A 25 30.89 26.42 -23.74
CA SER A 25 29.45 26.47 -24.06
C SER A 25 28.79 25.08 -23.95
N MET A 26 29.51 24.04 -24.38
CA MET A 26 29.02 22.66 -24.32
C MET A 26 28.93 22.11 -22.90
N TYR A 27 29.87 22.47 -22.03
CA TYR A 27 29.87 22.06 -20.63
C TYR A 27 28.76 22.72 -19.80
N GLN A 28 28.51 24.02 -20.01
CA GLN A 28 27.45 24.75 -19.32
C GLN A 28 26.05 24.25 -19.70
N ASN A 29 25.86 23.87 -20.97
CA ASN A 29 24.57 23.36 -21.42
C ASN A 29 24.23 21.98 -20.82
N TRP A 30 25.25 21.17 -20.51
CA TRP A 30 25.07 19.84 -19.94
C TRP A 30 24.67 19.88 -18.46
N GLN A 31 25.15 20.87 -17.70
CA GLN A 31 24.82 20.98 -16.29
C GLN A 31 23.40 21.53 -16.06
N THR A 32 23.01 22.55 -16.84
CA THR A 32 21.66 23.14 -16.78
C THR A 32 20.57 22.16 -17.23
N THR A 33 20.86 21.31 -18.23
CA THR A 33 19.88 20.31 -18.70
C THR A 33 19.66 19.19 -17.69
N GLN A 34 20.68 18.80 -16.93
CA GLN A 34 20.56 17.74 -15.94
C GLN A 34 19.75 18.18 -14.70
N GLU A 35 19.98 19.40 -14.21
CA GLU A 35 19.20 19.95 -13.10
C GLU A 35 17.73 20.14 -13.49
N ALA A 36 17.46 20.71 -14.68
CA ALA A 36 16.10 20.83 -15.19
C ALA A 36 15.43 19.47 -15.37
N LYS A 37 16.16 18.45 -15.84
CA LYS A 37 15.64 17.09 -16.01
C LYS A 37 15.33 16.43 -14.67
N LYS A 38 16.17 16.63 -13.65
CA LYS A 38 15.94 16.10 -12.29
C LYS A 38 14.69 16.71 -11.67
N ILE A 39 14.57 18.04 -11.72
CA ILE A 39 13.40 18.76 -11.17
C ILE A 39 12.12 18.34 -11.89
N LYS A 40 12.15 18.21 -13.23
CA LYS A 40 10.99 17.71 -14.00
C LYS A 40 10.60 16.29 -13.60
N ALA A 41 11.57 15.38 -13.47
CA ALA A 41 11.29 14.02 -13.02
C ALA A 41 10.68 13.99 -11.62
N GLU A 42 11.17 14.85 -10.71
CA GLU A 42 10.62 14.97 -9.36
C GLU A 42 9.17 15.46 -9.36
N ILE A 43 8.84 16.45 -10.21
CA ILE A 43 7.45 16.92 -10.40
C ILE A 43 6.55 15.78 -10.90
N GLU A 44 6.97 15.04 -11.94
CA GLU A 44 6.19 13.92 -12.47
C GLU A 44 5.93 12.84 -11.42
N THR A 45 6.94 12.52 -10.59
CA THR A 45 6.76 11.54 -9.50
C THR A 45 5.78 12.01 -8.43
N LEU A 46 5.85 13.29 -8.04
CA LEU A 46 4.97 13.87 -7.03
C LEU A 46 3.52 13.99 -7.54
N GLU A 47 3.33 14.31 -8.81
CA GLU A 47 2.00 14.35 -9.43
C GLU A 47 1.35 12.96 -9.46
N ALA A 48 2.11 11.92 -9.84
CA ALA A 48 1.64 10.55 -9.82
C ALA A 48 1.29 10.07 -8.40
N GLU A 49 2.11 10.42 -7.41
CA GLU A 49 1.85 10.08 -6.00
C GLU A 49 0.58 10.80 -5.49
N ARG A 50 0.42 12.08 -5.81
CA ARG A 50 -0.78 12.84 -5.48
C ARG A 50 -2.03 12.19 -6.06
N GLU A 51 -2.00 11.81 -7.34
CA GLU A 51 -3.14 11.16 -8.00
C GLU A 51 -3.50 9.83 -7.32
N ASN A 52 -2.50 9.01 -7.00
CA ASN A 52 -2.70 7.75 -6.29
C ASN A 52 -3.34 7.97 -4.91
N LEU A 53 -2.82 8.92 -4.13
CA LEU A 53 -3.38 9.27 -2.82
C LEU A 53 -4.82 9.78 -2.95
N GLN A 54 -5.13 10.58 -3.97
CA GLN A 54 -6.48 11.06 -4.24
C GLN A 54 -7.44 9.89 -4.56
N ASN A 55 -6.97 8.92 -5.35
CA ASN A 55 -7.72 7.70 -5.69
C ASN A 55 -7.96 6.84 -4.45
N LEU A 56 -6.97 6.69 -3.57
CA LEU A 56 -7.11 5.96 -2.30
C LEU A 56 -8.09 6.65 -1.35
N ILE A 57 -8.01 7.98 -1.21
CA ILE A 57 -8.98 8.75 -0.43
C ILE A 57 -10.40 8.50 -0.96
N THR A 58 -10.58 8.59 -2.28
CA THR A 58 -11.87 8.35 -2.93
C THR A 58 -12.35 6.92 -2.66
N TYR A 59 -11.47 5.93 -2.81
CA TYR A 59 -11.75 4.52 -2.51
C TYR A 59 -12.22 4.32 -1.06
N TYR A 60 -11.51 4.87 -0.08
CA TYR A 60 -11.88 4.76 1.33
C TYR A 60 -13.17 5.52 1.68
N GLN A 61 -13.49 6.59 0.94
CA GLN A 61 -14.76 7.31 1.09
C GLN A 61 -15.95 6.54 0.50
N THR A 62 -15.72 5.63 -0.44
CA THR A 62 -16.81 4.87 -1.06
C THR A 62 -17.55 3.99 -0.05
N LYS A 63 -18.87 3.84 -0.28
CA LYS A 63 -19.73 2.98 0.54
C LYS A 63 -19.30 1.51 0.51
N SER A 64 -18.68 1.05 -0.59
CA SER A 64 -18.20 -0.32 -0.73
C SER A 64 -17.05 -0.65 0.22
N PHE A 65 -16.12 0.28 0.46
CA PHE A 65 -15.07 0.08 1.46
C PHE A 65 -15.65 0.00 2.88
N LYS A 66 -16.58 0.90 3.21
CA LYS A 66 -17.28 0.88 4.51
C LYS A 66 -18.07 -0.41 4.72
N GLU A 67 -18.73 -0.91 3.68
CA GLU A 67 -19.48 -2.17 3.72
C GLU A 67 -18.55 -3.39 3.88
N LYS A 68 -17.39 -3.38 3.21
CA LYS A 68 -16.37 -4.43 3.33
C LYS A 68 -15.75 -4.47 4.74
N GLU A 69 -15.40 -3.31 5.30
CA GLU A 69 -14.91 -3.20 6.67
C GLU A 69 -15.99 -3.58 7.71
N ALA A 70 -17.25 -3.19 7.51
CA ALA A 70 -18.36 -3.57 8.40
C ALA A 70 -18.62 -5.09 8.39
N ARG A 71 -18.59 -5.74 7.22
CA ARG A 71 -18.68 -7.20 7.11
C ARG A 71 -17.50 -7.89 7.79
N GLY A 72 -16.28 -7.40 7.58
CA GLY A 72 -15.05 -8.00 8.10
C GLY A 72 -14.84 -7.82 9.61
N LYS A 73 -15.18 -6.66 10.17
CA LYS A 73 -14.91 -6.33 11.58
C LYS A 73 -16.10 -6.51 12.51
N LEU A 74 -17.32 -6.29 12.01
CA LEU A 74 -18.53 -6.31 12.83
C LEU A 74 -19.42 -7.52 12.54
N GLY A 75 -19.06 -8.37 11.57
CA GLY A 75 -19.92 -9.46 11.12
C GLY A 75 -21.30 -8.98 10.66
N LEU A 76 -21.41 -7.69 10.27
CA LEU A 76 -22.68 -7.07 9.93
C LEU A 76 -23.13 -7.58 8.56
N VAL A 77 -24.26 -8.26 8.56
CA VAL A 77 -24.95 -8.79 7.37
C VAL A 77 -26.16 -7.91 7.11
N LYS A 78 -26.47 -7.62 5.85
CA LYS A 78 -27.68 -6.86 5.51
C LYS A 78 -28.91 -7.64 5.99
N PRO A 79 -30.00 -6.97 6.42
CA PRO A 79 -31.20 -7.65 6.92
C PRO A 79 -31.85 -8.61 5.91
N ASP A 80 -31.53 -8.46 4.61
CA ASP A 80 -32.07 -9.26 3.50
C ASP A 80 -31.06 -10.30 2.94
N GLU A 81 -29.93 -10.53 3.62
CA GLU A 81 -28.85 -11.43 3.17
C GLU A 81 -28.81 -12.70 4.05
N LYS A 82 -29.18 -13.86 3.48
CA LYS A 82 -29.15 -15.16 4.18
C LYS A 82 -27.71 -15.66 4.32
N VAL A 83 -27.19 -15.69 5.55
CA VAL A 83 -25.93 -16.37 5.86
C VAL A 83 -26.15 -17.88 5.82
N VAL A 84 -25.65 -18.55 4.79
CA VAL A 84 -25.58 -20.01 4.75
C VAL A 84 -24.25 -20.43 5.37
N ILE A 85 -24.27 -20.76 6.66
CA ILE A 85 -23.14 -21.41 7.32
C ILE A 85 -23.11 -22.85 6.81
N LEU A 86 -22.23 -23.14 5.87
CA LEU A 86 -21.94 -24.51 5.46
C LEU A 86 -21.12 -25.17 6.57
N SER A 87 -21.79 -25.64 7.62
CA SER A 87 -21.20 -26.61 8.54
C SER A 87 -20.88 -27.86 7.72
N LYS A 88 -19.60 -28.05 7.41
CA LYS A 88 -19.09 -29.27 6.80
C LYS A 88 -19.52 -30.42 7.71
N GLU A 89 -20.42 -31.24 7.20
CA GLU A 89 -21.15 -32.25 7.96
C GLU A 89 -20.24 -33.07 8.85
N THR A 90 -20.62 -33.19 10.12
CA THR A 90 -20.48 -34.46 10.85
C THR A 90 -21.69 -34.64 11.76
N ASN A 91 -22.60 -35.48 11.24
CA ASN A 91 -23.71 -36.16 11.92
C ASN A 91 -25.00 -35.37 12.17
N PRO A 92 -26.17 -35.89 11.74
CA PRO A 92 -27.46 -35.30 12.07
C PRO A 92 -27.72 -35.43 13.58
N PRO A 93 -28.29 -34.41 14.25
CA PRO A 93 -28.64 -34.52 15.66
C PRO A 93 -29.73 -35.57 15.84
N GLN A 94 -29.31 -36.73 16.30
CA GLN A 94 -30.16 -37.78 16.85
C GLN A 94 -31.00 -37.17 17.98
N ASN A 95 -32.31 -37.43 17.92
CA ASN A 95 -33.32 -37.20 18.95
C ASN A 95 -32.78 -36.76 20.33
N LEU A 96 -33.03 -35.51 20.70
CA LEU A 96 -32.94 -35.05 22.08
C LEU A 96 -34.34 -34.68 22.59
N THR A 97 -35.26 -35.64 22.55
CA THR A 97 -36.31 -35.69 23.57
C THR A 97 -35.69 -36.36 24.79
N LYS A 98 -34.93 -35.59 25.57
CA LYS A 98 -34.62 -35.93 26.96
C LYS A 98 -35.52 -35.08 27.86
N PRO A 99 -36.14 -35.65 28.90
CA PRO A 99 -37.02 -34.91 29.78
C PRO A 99 -36.24 -33.78 30.44
N ILE A 100 -36.86 -32.61 30.50
CA ILE A 100 -36.38 -31.46 31.25
C ILE A 100 -36.34 -31.89 32.71
N SER A 101 -35.13 -32.24 33.19
CA SER A 101 -34.85 -32.24 34.62
C SER A 101 -34.68 -30.78 34.99
N GLU A 102 -35.57 -30.29 35.86
CA GLU A 102 -35.52 -28.95 36.43
C GLU A 102 -34.30 -28.82 37.35
N GLU A 103 -33.12 -28.65 36.77
CA GLU A 103 -31.99 -28.15 37.53
C GLU A 103 -32.17 -26.63 37.73
N PRO A 104 -31.92 -26.11 38.94
CA PRO A 104 -32.18 -24.71 39.25
C PRO A 104 -31.42 -23.83 38.26
N LYS A 105 -32.15 -22.90 37.65
CA LYS A 105 -31.70 -21.98 36.62
C LYS A 105 -30.55 -21.12 37.16
N LYS A 106 -29.32 -21.61 37.08
CA LYS A 106 -28.10 -20.89 37.48
C LYS A 106 -28.09 -19.55 36.76
N THR A 107 -27.96 -18.47 37.52
CA THR A 107 -27.97 -17.12 36.95
C THR A 107 -26.69 -16.92 36.15
N ASN A 108 -26.73 -16.13 35.07
CA ASN A 108 -25.63 -16.00 34.11
C ASN A 108 -24.26 -15.76 34.78
N TRP A 109 -24.19 -14.95 35.84
CA TRP A 109 -22.92 -14.68 36.54
C TRP A 109 -22.31 -15.93 37.21
N GLN A 110 -23.13 -16.88 37.69
CA GLN A 110 -22.67 -18.13 38.28
C GLN A 110 -22.06 -19.05 37.21
N LEU A 111 -22.60 -19.03 35.99
CA LEU A 111 -22.03 -19.76 34.85
C LEU A 111 -20.66 -19.20 34.46
N TRP A 112 -20.52 -17.87 34.48
CA TRP A 112 -19.23 -17.23 34.22
C TRP A 112 -18.21 -17.53 35.32
N TRP A 113 -18.64 -17.50 36.58
CA TRP A 113 -17.78 -17.84 37.70
C TRP A 113 -17.29 -19.29 37.64
N ASP A 114 -18.21 -20.24 37.39
CA ASP A 114 -17.87 -21.65 37.19
C ASP A 114 -16.90 -21.80 36.00
N PHE A 115 -17.12 -21.10 34.89
CA PHE A 115 -16.23 -21.17 33.71
C PHE A 115 -14.80 -20.69 34.00
N PHE A 116 -14.64 -19.58 34.72
CA PHE A 116 -13.31 -19.00 34.96
C PHE A 116 -12.56 -19.66 36.13
N PHE A 117 -13.27 -20.24 37.08
CA PHE A 117 -12.67 -20.72 38.34
C PHE A 117 -12.89 -22.21 38.63
N SER A 118 -13.68 -22.95 37.84
CA SER A 118 -13.73 -24.42 37.93
C SER A 118 -12.48 -25.02 37.28
N LYS A 119 -11.36 -24.97 38.00
CA LYS A 119 -10.13 -25.64 37.59
C LYS A 119 -10.16 -27.12 38.00
N LYS A 120 -10.09 -27.97 36.97
CA LYS A 120 -9.45 -29.29 36.90
C LYS A 120 -10.02 -30.41 37.78
N THR A 121 -10.81 -31.28 37.16
CA THR A 121 -10.79 -32.73 37.45
C THR A 121 -10.32 -33.46 36.20
N THR A 122 -9.01 -33.70 36.12
CA THR A 122 -8.40 -34.65 35.19
C THR A 122 -8.40 -36.01 35.88
N PRO A 123 -8.96 -37.08 35.31
CA PRO A 123 -8.37 -38.40 35.49
C PRO A 123 -7.12 -38.53 34.63
#